data_AF-A0A821WB27-F1
#
_entry.id   AF-A0A821WB27-F1
#
_cell.length_a   1.000
_cell.length_b   1.000
_cell.length_c   1.000
_cell.angle_alpha   90.00
_cell.angle_beta   90.00
_cell.angle_gamma   90.00
#
_symmetry.space_group_name_H-M   'P 1'
#
loop_
_entity.id
_entity.type
_entity.pdbx_description
1 polymer ?
#
loop_
_entity_poly.entity_id
_entity_poly.type
_entity_poly.pdbx_seq_one_letter_code
_entity_poly.pdbx_strand_id
1 'polypeptide(L)'
;MNGNTMPIIWLDTEVHNTEDNAELKKKLKDLTQSLTVFDDEEQCEKHIRQLALSEQVIFIVSGSFGSIAIPNLHGLVQVKAVGMGHIYQQQKEFGKAAEAFNSAVEQSVKINSEDSLHRIQLFENLSAVYYNGSDLRKAVDCLKNALEIAEKYFNASDPEIARLAAATYYVADLMEDERYKDVMYLIKRCDALL
;
A
#
# COMPACT_ATOMS: atom_id res chain seq x y z
N MET A 1 -0.26 -26.49 22.18
CA MET A 1 0.17 -25.12 21.82
C MET A 1 0.50 -25.16 20.34
N ASN A 2 -0.42 -24.75 19.47
CA ASN A 2 -0.15 -24.67 18.04
C ASN A 2 0.70 -23.42 17.83
N GLY A 3 2.03 -23.60 17.92
CA GLY A 3 2.99 -22.54 17.64
C GLY A 3 2.82 -22.15 16.18
N ASN A 4 2.43 -20.90 15.94
CA ASN A 4 2.28 -20.35 14.60
C ASN A 4 3.70 -20.25 13.99
N THR A 5 4.17 -21.31 13.33
CA THR A 5 5.49 -21.32 12.69
C THR A 5 5.44 -20.44 11.45
N MET A 6 6.18 -19.34 11.49
CA MET A 6 6.26 -18.41 10.38
C MET A 6 6.80 -19.12 9.13
N PRO A 7 6.16 -18.99 7.95
CA PRO A 7 6.69 -19.54 6.72
C PRO A 7 8.08 -18.97 6.44
N ILE A 8 9.04 -19.84 6.11
CA ILE A 8 10.36 -19.42 5.62
C ILE A 8 10.44 -19.83 4.17
N ILE A 9 10.68 -18.86 3.29
CA ILE A 9 10.84 -19.11 1.85
C ILE A 9 12.27 -18.74 1.47
N TRP A 10 12.97 -19.67 0.85
CA TRP A 10 14.30 -19.46 0.29
C TRP A 10 14.24 -19.55 -1.23
N LEU A 11 14.52 -18.44 -1.92
CA LEU A 11 14.63 -18.34 -3.38
C LEU A 11 16.09 -18.08 -3.78
N ASP A 12 16.70 -19.04 -4.47
CA ASP A 12 18.08 -18.94 -4.95
C ASP A 12 18.33 -19.89 -6.14
N THR A 13 18.90 -19.37 -7.24
CA THR A 13 19.22 -20.14 -8.46
C THR A 13 20.14 -21.32 -8.18
N GLU A 14 21.01 -21.19 -7.17
CA GLU A 14 22.00 -22.21 -6.82
C GLU A 14 21.61 -23.01 -5.58
N VAL A 15 20.34 -22.91 -5.14
CA VAL A 15 19.90 -23.54 -3.89
C VAL A 15 20.03 -25.07 -3.87
N HIS A 16 20.15 -25.67 -5.05
CA HIS A 16 20.37 -27.09 -5.26
C HIS A 16 21.79 -27.44 -5.72
N ASN A 17 22.62 -26.45 -6.04
CA ASN A 17 23.82 -26.64 -6.88
C ASN A 17 25.15 -26.51 -6.12
N THR A 18 25.15 -26.04 -4.87
CA THR A 18 26.37 -25.90 -4.06
C THR A 18 26.30 -26.75 -2.78
N GLU A 19 27.46 -27.29 -2.35
CA GLU A 19 27.56 -28.05 -1.09
C GLU A 19 27.18 -27.19 0.12
N ASP A 20 27.61 -25.93 0.13
CA ASP A 20 27.28 -24.96 1.18
C ASP A 20 25.75 -24.76 1.30
N ASN A 21 25.05 -24.59 0.18
CA ASN A 21 23.59 -24.45 0.19
C ASN A 21 22.89 -25.74 0.62
N ALA A 22 23.41 -26.91 0.21
CA ALA A 22 22.88 -28.19 0.65
C ALA A 22 23.02 -28.37 2.18
N GLU A 23 24.17 -27.99 2.75
CA GLU A 23 24.40 -28.04 4.19
C GLU A 23 23.51 -27.05 4.95
N LEU A 24 23.40 -25.80 4.45
CA LEU A 24 22.53 -24.79 5.03
C LEU A 24 21.05 -25.20 4.99
N LYS A 25 20.60 -25.76 3.87
CA LYS A 25 19.23 -26.28 3.70
C LYS A 25 18.93 -27.38 4.68
N LYS A 26 19.88 -28.28 4.93
CA LYS A 26 19.74 -29.33 5.94
C LYS A 26 19.60 -28.73 7.35
N LYS A 27 20.51 -27.82 7.73
CA LYS A 27 20.45 -27.12 9.03
C LYS A 27 19.14 -26.39 9.24
N LEU A 28 18.64 -25.68 8.21
CA LEU A 28 17.37 -24.96 8.29
C LEU A 28 16.17 -25.90 8.41
N LYS A 29 16.16 -27.04 7.72
CA LYS A 29 15.12 -28.07 7.86
C LYS A 29 15.12 -28.75 9.23
N ASP A 30 16.29 -28.89 9.85
CA ASP A 30 16.41 -29.42 11.21
C ASP A 30 15.83 -28.43 12.25
N LEU A 31 15.85 -27.12 11.94
CA LEU A 31 15.33 -26.06 12.81
C LEU A 31 13.84 -25.77 12.59
N THR A 32 13.34 -25.88 11.36
CA THR A 32 11.93 -25.59 11.05
C THR A 32 11.37 -26.48 9.95
N GLN A 33 10.10 -26.87 10.13
CA GLN A 33 9.32 -27.58 9.12
C GLN A 33 8.65 -26.63 8.11
N SER A 34 8.67 -25.31 8.36
CA SER A 34 8.03 -24.31 7.50
C SER A 34 8.92 -23.83 6.34
N LEU A 35 10.13 -24.39 6.18
CA LEU A 35 11.05 -24.03 5.11
C LEU A 35 10.57 -24.58 3.76
N THR A 36 10.28 -23.67 2.84
CA THR A 36 10.02 -23.97 1.42
C THR A 36 11.14 -23.34 0.58
N VAL A 37 11.60 -24.07 -0.45
CA VAL A 37 12.79 -23.69 -1.22
C VAL A 37 12.45 -23.70 -2.71
N PHE A 38 12.89 -22.66 -3.42
CA PHE A 38 12.66 -22.46 -4.84
C PHE A 38 13.97 -22.08 -5.55
N ASP A 39 14.19 -22.62 -6.74
CA ASP A 39 15.19 -22.21 -7.72
C ASP A 39 14.58 -21.47 -8.92
N ASP A 40 13.24 -21.45 -9.00
CA ASP A 40 12.45 -20.82 -10.05
C ASP A 40 11.54 -19.73 -9.47
N GLU A 41 11.55 -18.57 -10.12
CA GLU A 41 10.83 -17.37 -9.69
C GLU A 41 9.31 -17.57 -9.80
N GLU A 42 8.83 -18.11 -10.92
CA GLU A 42 7.41 -18.25 -11.19
C GLU A 42 6.74 -19.18 -10.17
N GLN A 43 7.42 -20.28 -9.83
CA GLN A 43 6.97 -21.20 -8.78
C GLN A 43 6.94 -20.54 -7.40
N CYS A 44 7.97 -19.76 -7.06
CA CYS A 44 8.04 -19.03 -5.80
C CYS A 44 6.89 -18.02 -5.69
N GLU A 45 6.67 -17.21 -6.73
CA GLU A 45 5.60 -16.21 -6.78
C GLU A 45 4.21 -16.86 -6.64
N LYS A 46 3.97 -17.97 -7.36
CA LYS A 46 2.71 -18.71 -7.27
C LYS A 46 2.48 -19.24 -5.85
N HIS A 47 3.52 -19.73 -5.18
CA HIS A 47 3.42 -20.21 -3.80
C HIS A 47 3.12 -19.06 -2.82
N ILE A 48 3.81 -17.93 -2.95
CA ILE A 48 3.55 -16.71 -2.18
C ILE A 48 2.09 -16.27 -2.32
N ARG A 49 1.54 -16.26 -3.54
CA ARG A 49 0.14 -15.88 -3.79
C ARG A 49 -0.86 -16.84 -3.14
N GLN A 50 -0.48 -18.10 -2.94
CA GLN A 50 -1.30 -19.14 -2.29
C GLN A 50 -1.19 -19.13 -0.77
N LEU A 51 -0.07 -18.65 -0.22
CA LEU A 51 0.04 -18.39 1.21
C LEU A 51 -1.00 -17.32 1.54
N ALA A 52 -2.11 -17.75 2.15
CA ALA A 52 -3.17 -16.87 2.64
C ALA A 52 -2.53 -15.93 3.66
N LEU A 53 -2.11 -14.75 3.16
CA LEU A 53 -1.08 -13.89 3.74
C LEU A 53 -0.98 -14.03 5.25
N SER A 54 -0.08 -14.90 5.69
CA SER A 54 0.49 -14.75 7.02
C SER A 54 1.08 -13.35 7.04
N GLU A 55 0.75 -12.55 8.07
CA GLU A 55 1.17 -11.15 8.15
C GLU A 55 2.71 -10.99 8.11
N GLN A 56 3.44 -12.09 8.31
CA GLN A 56 4.88 -12.15 8.35
C GLN A 56 5.36 -13.44 7.67
N VAL A 57 6.34 -13.31 6.77
CA VAL A 57 7.07 -14.41 6.10
C VAL A 57 8.55 -14.04 6.19
N ILE A 58 9.41 -15.02 6.49
CA ILE A 58 10.85 -14.83 6.39
C ILE A 58 11.27 -15.18 4.97
N PHE A 59 11.82 -14.21 4.25
CA PHE A 59 12.25 -14.39 2.87
C PHE A 59 13.78 -14.35 2.80
N ILE A 60 14.39 -15.46 2.37
CA ILE A 60 15.83 -15.59 2.11
C ILE A 60 16.00 -15.53 0.60
N VAL A 61 16.67 -14.50 0.09
CA VAL A 61 16.89 -14.28 -1.34
C VAL A 61 18.36 -14.06 -1.64
N SER A 62 18.87 -14.72 -2.68
CA SER A 62 20.18 -14.39 -3.25
C SER A 62 20.07 -13.24 -4.25
N GLY A 63 21.10 -12.38 -4.26
CA GLY A 63 21.34 -11.26 -5.20
C GLY A 63 20.16 -10.78 -6.05
N SER A 64 20.18 -11.12 -7.35
CA SER A 64 19.26 -10.62 -8.38
C SER A 64 17.79 -10.93 -8.12
N PHE A 65 17.46 -11.99 -7.38
CA PHE A 65 16.07 -12.27 -7.01
C PHE A 65 15.54 -11.31 -5.95
N GLY A 66 16.40 -10.77 -5.09
CA GLY A 66 15.99 -9.77 -4.10
C GLY A 66 15.39 -8.52 -4.75
N SER A 67 15.97 -8.06 -5.86
CA SER A 67 15.46 -6.89 -6.61
C SER A 67 14.13 -7.14 -7.32
N ILE A 68 13.74 -8.39 -7.55
CA ILE A 68 12.52 -8.74 -8.29
C ILE A 68 11.41 -9.20 -7.33
N ALA A 69 11.74 -10.12 -6.42
CA ALA A 69 10.78 -10.72 -5.51
C ALA A 69 10.29 -9.72 -4.44
N ILE A 70 11.16 -8.85 -3.90
CA ILE A 70 10.76 -7.92 -2.83
C ILE A 70 9.70 -6.91 -3.32
N PRO A 71 9.88 -6.21 -4.46
CA PRO A 71 8.82 -5.34 -5.00
C PRO A 71 7.50 -6.07 -5.26
N ASN A 72 7.57 -7.27 -5.86
CA ASN A 72 6.39 -8.08 -6.16
C ASN A 72 5.63 -8.50 -4.89
N LEU A 73 6.36 -8.95 -3.87
CA LEU A 73 5.81 -9.29 -2.56
C LEU A 73 5.07 -8.11 -1.92
N HIS A 74 5.69 -6.93 -1.91
CA HIS A 74 5.04 -5.73 -1.38
C HIS A 74 3.82 -5.32 -2.18
N GLY A 75 3.87 -5.42 -3.50
CA GLY A 75 2.72 -5.17 -4.37
C GLY A 75 1.51 -6.04 -4.03
N LEU A 76 1.71 -7.32 -3.70
CA LEU A 76 0.64 -8.22 -3.27
C LEU A 76 -0.05 -7.76 -1.98
N VAL A 77 0.73 -7.32 -0.99
CA VAL A 77 0.18 -6.84 0.29
C VAL A 77 -0.62 -5.55 0.09
N GLN A 78 -0.13 -4.63 -0.75
CA GLN A 78 -0.84 -3.40 -1.09
C GLN A 78 -2.17 -3.68 -1.81
N VAL A 79 -2.17 -4.51 -2.85
CA VAL A 79 -3.38 -4.88 -3.60
C VAL A 79 -4.41 -5.54 -2.67
N LYS A 80 -3.96 -6.42 -1.77
CA LYS A 80 -4.85 -7.03 -0.77
C LYS A 80 -5.46 -5.99 0.16
N ALA A 81 -4.64 -5.08 0.70
CA ALA A 81 -5.09 -4.05 1.62
C ALA A 81 -6.12 -3.12 0.95
N VAL A 82 -5.87 -2.71 -0.29
CA VAL A 82 -6.83 -1.93 -1.11
C VAL A 82 -8.13 -2.71 -1.34
N GLY A 83 -8.04 -3.98 -1.73
CA GLY A 83 -9.21 -4.83 -1.94
C GLY A 83 -10.06 -4.98 -0.67
N MET A 84 -9.42 -5.23 0.47
CA MET A 84 -10.09 -5.30 1.76
C MET A 84 -10.72 -3.95 2.16
N GLY A 85 -10.03 -2.84 1.91
CA GLY A 85 -10.56 -1.50 2.12
C GLY A 85 -11.87 -1.27 1.39
N HIS A 86 -11.93 -1.62 0.10
CA HIS A 86 -13.16 -1.53 -0.68
C HIS A 86 -14.25 -2.47 -0.16
N ILE A 87 -13.93 -3.73 0.17
CA ILE A 87 -14.90 -4.69 0.72
C ILE A 87 -15.53 -4.14 2.02
N TYR A 88 -14.71 -3.67 2.96
CA TYR A 88 -15.20 -3.11 4.22
C TYR A 88 -16.00 -1.83 4.02
N GLN A 89 -15.62 -0.98 3.06
CA GLN A 89 -16.39 0.20 2.70
C GLN A 89 -17.78 -0.16 2.18
N GLN A 90 -17.89 -1.17 1.31
CA GLN A 90 -19.19 -1.66 0.82
C GLN A 90 -20.06 -2.23 1.95
N GLN A 91 -19.43 -2.84 2.96
CA GLN A 91 -20.07 -3.34 4.18
C GLN A 91 -20.39 -2.22 5.20
N LYS A 92 -20.03 -0.97 4.92
CA LYS A 92 -20.14 0.19 5.84
C LYS A 92 -19.33 0.02 7.13
N GLU A 93 -18.33 -0.86 7.11
CA GLU A 93 -17.37 -1.04 8.20
C GLU A 93 -16.22 -0.03 8.07
N PHE A 94 -16.55 1.27 8.20
CA PHE A 94 -15.64 2.36 7.86
C PHE A 94 -14.33 2.37 8.66
N GLY A 95 -14.35 1.91 9.92
CA GLY A 95 -13.14 1.77 10.73
C GLY A 95 -12.14 0.77 10.12
N LYS A 96 -12.61 -0.43 9.76
CA LYS A 96 -11.77 -1.45 9.12
C LYS A 96 -11.34 -1.05 7.71
N ALA A 97 -12.20 -0.35 6.98
CA ALA A 97 -11.84 0.19 5.67
C ALA A 97 -10.70 1.21 5.78
N ALA A 98 -10.74 2.09 6.78
CA ALA A 98 -9.69 3.07 7.04
C ALA A 98 -8.37 2.39 7.45
N GLU A 99 -8.42 1.39 8.34
CA GLU A 99 -7.25 0.59 8.72
C GLU A 99 -6.59 -0.07 7.50
N ALA A 100 -7.39 -0.67 6.62
CA ALA A 100 -6.89 -1.33 5.42
C ALA A 100 -6.22 -0.35 4.44
N PHE A 101 -6.84 0.80 4.14
CA PHE A 101 -6.24 1.80 3.26
C PHE A 101 -5.02 2.50 3.89
N ASN A 102 -5.02 2.77 5.21
CA ASN A 102 -3.84 3.31 5.89
C ASN A 102 -2.66 2.35 5.80
N SER A 103 -2.90 1.04 5.96
CA SER A 103 -1.86 0.03 5.76
C SER A 103 -1.26 0.08 4.35
N ALA A 104 -2.08 0.28 3.32
CA ALA A 104 -1.60 0.45 1.95
C ALA A 104 -0.76 1.73 1.79
N VAL A 105 -1.17 2.85 2.39
CA VAL A 105 -0.42 4.12 2.39
C VAL A 105 0.95 3.94 3.05
N GLU A 106 1.01 3.37 4.26
CA GLU A 106 2.27 3.14 4.97
C GLU A 106 3.25 2.28 4.17
N GLN A 107 2.74 1.27 3.47
CA GLN A 107 3.57 0.42 2.61
C GLN A 107 4.07 1.17 1.38
N SER A 108 3.23 1.98 0.75
CA SER A 108 3.60 2.78 -0.43
C SER A 108 4.75 3.76 -0.14
N VAL A 109 4.82 4.29 1.08
CA VAL A 109 5.89 5.16 1.58
C VAL A 109 7.19 4.38 1.80
N LYS A 110 7.11 3.18 2.41
CA LYS A 110 8.29 2.34 2.71
C LYS A 110 9.07 1.93 1.47
N ILE A 111 8.36 1.64 0.37
CA ILE A 111 9.02 1.17 -0.87
C ILE A 111 9.51 2.31 -1.76
N ASN A 112 9.42 3.58 -1.29
CA ASN A 112 9.70 4.78 -2.07
C ASN A 112 9.16 4.69 -3.50
N SER A 113 7.96 4.12 -3.65
CA SER A 113 7.36 3.95 -4.97
C SER A 113 7.23 5.33 -5.59
N GLU A 114 7.88 5.52 -6.75
CA GLU A 114 7.73 6.76 -7.52
C GLU A 114 6.29 6.91 -8.07
N ASP A 115 5.48 5.84 -7.95
CA ASP A 115 4.06 5.83 -8.30
C ASP A 115 3.22 6.70 -7.35
N SER A 116 3.33 7.99 -7.61
CA SER A 116 2.66 9.05 -6.86
C SER A 116 1.17 9.10 -7.19
N LEU A 117 0.78 8.59 -8.37
CA LEU A 117 -0.62 8.39 -8.74
C LEU A 117 -1.30 7.36 -7.82
N HIS A 118 -0.62 6.26 -7.53
CA HIS A 118 -1.16 5.27 -6.59
C HIS A 118 -1.41 5.88 -5.21
N ARG A 119 -0.47 6.67 -4.68
CA ARG A 119 -0.64 7.34 -3.37
C ARG A 119 -1.79 8.34 -3.36
N ILE A 120 -1.96 9.14 -4.42
CA ILE A 120 -3.10 10.06 -4.56
C ILE A 120 -4.39 9.27 -4.42
N GLN A 121 -4.55 8.18 -5.17
CA GLN A 121 -5.74 7.35 -5.15
C GLN A 121 -6.01 6.72 -3.76
N LEU A 122 -4.97 6.29 -3.05
CA LEU A 122 -5.11 5.76 -1.69
C LEU A 122 -5.64 6.81 -0.71
N PHE A 123 -5.12 8.05 -0.78
CA PHE A 123 -5.62 9.14 0.06
C PHE A 123 -7.06 9.52 -0.29
N GLU A 124 -7.45 9.47 -1.56
CA GLU A 124 -8.85 9.68 -1.94
C GLU A 124 -9.78 8.59 -1.42
N ASN A 125 -9.35 7.33 -1.48
CA ASN A 125 -10.11 6.22 -0.90
C ASN A 125 -10.28 6.40 0.62
N LEU A 126 -9.22 6.80 1.32
CA LEU A 126 -9.31 7.16 2.75
C LEU A 126 -10.28 8.32 2.98
N SER A 127 -10.22 9.37 2.15
CA SER A 127 -11.13 10.50 2.26
C SER A 127 -12.59 10.06 2.08
N ALA A 128 -12.88 9.23 1.08
CA ALA A 128 -14.21 8.70 0.84
C ALA A 128 -14.70 7.84 2.03
N VAL A 129 -13.82 7.03 2.63
CA VAL A 129 -14.15 6.24 3.82
C VAL A 129 -14.48 7.15 5.00
N TYR A 130 -13.66 8.16 5.28
CA TYR A 130 -13.90 9.09 6.38
C TYR A 130 -15.14 9.95 6.15
N TYR A 131 -15.37 10.41 4.92
CA TYR A 131 -16.58 11.15 4.53
C TYR A 131 -17.84 10.31 4.80
N ASN A 132 -17.88 9.06 4.32
CA ASN A 132 -18.99 8.16 4.57
C ASN A 132 -19.14 7.78 6.06
N GLY A 133 -18.02 7.77 6.80
CA GLY A 133 -17.98 7.60 8.25
C GLY A 133 -18.28 8.86 9.06
N SER A 134 -18.65 9.98 8.41
CA SER A 134 -18.93 11.29 9.04
C SER A 134 -17.74 11.95 9.75
N ASP A 135 -16.50 11.49 9.54
CA ASP A 135 -15.28 12.13 10.03
C ASP A 135 -14.74 13.11 8.97
N LEU A 136 -15.49 14.20 8.76
CA LEU A 136 -15.20 15.17 7.70
C LEU A 136 -13.81 15.80 7.85
N ARG A 137 -13.32 15.96 9.08
CA ARG A 137 -11.97 16.50 9.34
C ARG A 137 -10.90 15.60 8.73
N LYS A 138 -10.92 14.30 9.03
CA LYS A 138 -9.96 13.36 8.44
C LYS A 138 -10.15 13.25 6.93
N ALA A 139 -11.38 13.35 6.43
CA ALA A 139 -11.63 13.34 5.00
C ALA A 139 -10.95 14.51 4.27
N VAL A 140 -11.01 15.72 4.83
CA VAL A 140 -10.30 16.90 4.31
C VAL A 140 -8.78 16.72 4.41
N ASP A 141 -8.27 16.24 5.54
CA ASP A 141 -6.83 16.03 5.72
C ASP A 141 -6.29 15.01 4.69
N CYS A 142 -7.03 13.95 4.39
CA CYS A 142 -6.67 13.01 3.33
C CYS A 142 -6.64 13.66 1.94
N LEU A 143 -7.63 14.49 1.58
CA LEU A 143 -7.63 15.18 0.28
C LEU A 143 -6.50 16.20 0.16
N LYS A 144 -6.14 16.89 1.25
CA LYS A 144 -4.97 17.77 1.28
C LYS A 144 -3.67 17.01 1.02
N ASN A 145 -3.50 15.82 1.60
CA ASN A 145 -2.34 14.98 1.33
C ASN A 145 -2.30 14.52 -0.14
N ALA A 146 -3.44 14.14 -0.71
CA ALA A 146 -3.54 13.81 -2.14
C ALA A 146 -3.13 15.01 -3.03
N LEU A 147 -3.65 16.21 -2.71
CA LEU A 147 -3.33 17.44 -3.42
C LEU A 147 -1.85 17.82 -3.33
N GLU A 148 -1.24 17.73 -2.14
CA GLU A 148 0.19 18.03 -1.97
C GLU A 148 1.09 17.10 -2.80
N ILE A 149 0.70 15.82 -2.94
CA ILE A 149 1.40 14.90 -3.82
C ILE A 149 1.18 15.31 -5.27
N ALA A 150 -0.08 15.52 -5.68
CA ALA A 150 -0.42 15.90 -7.04
C ALA A 150 0.34 17.16 -7.51
N GLU A 151 0.46 18.18 -6.67
CA GLU A 151 1.18 19.43 -6.97
C GLU A 151 2.68 19.26 -7.25
N LYS A 152 3.28 18.13 -6.85
CA LYS A 152 4.68 17.82 -7.14
C LYS A 152 4.87 17.24 -8.55
N TYR A 153 3.82 16.72 -9.17
CA TYR A 153 3.90 15.97 -10.44
C TYR A 153 3.10 16.62 -11.57
N PHE A 154 2.03 17.34 -11.24
CA PHE A 154 1.17 18.00 -12.22
C PHE A 154 1.37 19.51 -12.20
N ASN A 155 1.12 20.13 -13.35
CA ASN A 155 1.05 21.58 -13.41
C ASN A 155 -0.24 22.07 -12.71
N ALA A 156 -0.25 23.32 -12.27
CA ALA A 156 -1.39 23.86 -11.53
C ALA A 156 -2.68 24.01 -12.38
N SER A 157 -2.59 23.91 -13.72
CA SER A 157 -3.73 23.88 -14.64
C SER A 157 -4.23 22.46 -14.92
N ASP A 158 -3.64 21.44 -14.30
CA ASP A 158 -4.01 20.06 -14.53
C ASP A 158 -5.42 19.79 -13.96
N PRO A 159 -6.32 19.14 -14.73
CA PRO A 159 -7.67 18.83 -14.28
C PRO A 159 -7.71 18.04 -12.96
N GLU A 160 -6.69 17.23 -12.68
CA GLU A 160 -6.63 16.45 -11.44
C GLU A 160 -6.42 17.32 -10.21
N ILE A 161 -5.60 18.37 -10.31
CA ILE A 161 -5.41 19.37 -9.26
C ILE A 161 -6.73 20.08 -8.96
N ALA A 162 -7.42 20.53 -10.01
CA ALA A 162 -8.71 21.21 -9.87
C ALA A 162 -9.77 20.31 -9.22
N ARG A 163 -9.81 19.03 -9.60
CA ARG A 163 -10.74 18.04 -9.04
C ARG A 163 -10.49 17.80 -7.56
N LEU A 164 -9.23 17.58 -7.16
CA LEU A 164 -8.85 17.38 -5.76
C LEU A 164 -9.11 18.62 -4.90
N ALA A 165 -8.82 19.82 -5.42
CA ALA A 165 -9.09 21.08 -4.74
C ALA A 165 -10.62 21.29 -4.54
N ALA A 166 -11.41 21.05 -5.58
CA ALA A 166 -12.87 21.13 -5.50
C ALA A 166 -13.47 20.12 -4.49
N ALA A 167 -12.99 18.87 -4.50
CA ALA A 167 -13.40 17.86 -3.53
C ALA A 167 -13.04 18.29 -2.09
N THR A 168 -11.82 18.81 -1.89
CA THR A 168 -11.36 19.29 -0.58
C THR A 168 -12.27 20.40 -0.05
N TYR A 169 -12.61 21.36 -0.92
CA TYR A 169 -13.49 22.47 -0.56
C TYR A 169 -14.91 22.00 -0.23
N TYR A 170 -15.48 21.13 -1.07
CA TYR A 170 -16.81 20.61 -0.83
C TYR A 170 -16.94 19.96 0.56
N VAL A 171 -15.97 19.12 0.94
CA VAL A 171 -16.00 18.48 2.25
C VAL A 171 -15.75 19.49 3.38
N ALA A 172 -14.87 20.46 3.19
CA ALA A 172 -14.59 21.50 4.17
C ALA A 172 -15.78 22.45 4.40
N ASP A 173 -16.52 22.79 3.35
CA ASP A 173 -17.71 23.64 3.40
C ASP A 173 -18.82 22.98 4.24
N LEU A 174 -19.02 21.68 4.09
CA LEU A 174 -19.95 20.88 4.91
C LEU A 174 -19.62 20.90 6.41
N MET A 175 -18.40 21.26 6.80
CA MET A 175 -18.00 21.35 8.20
C MET A 175 -18.37 22.69 8.85
N GLU A 176 -18.76 23.70 8.06
CA GLU A 176 -18.96 25.09 8.52
C GLU A 176 -17.75 25.67 9.29
N ASP A 177 -16.55 25.09 9.13
CA ASP A 177 -15.35 25.43 9.90
C ASP A 177 -14.52 26.48 9.16
N GLU A 178 -14.56 27.71 9.66
CA GLU A 178 -13.86 28.86 9.07
C GLU A 178 -12.34 28.68 8.92
N ARG A 179 -11.73 27.72 9.62
CA ARG A 179 -10.28 27.44 9.52
C ARG A 179 -9.87 26.83 8.18
N TYR A 180 -10.83 26.40 7.35
CA TYR A 180 -10.55 25.84 6.03
C TYR A 180 -10.72 26.88 4.90
N LYS A 181 -10.80 28.18 5.23
CA LYS A 181 -10.72 29.30 4.26
C LYS A 181 -9.47 29.21 3.37
N ASP A 182 -8.39 28.58 3.83
CA ASP A 182 -7.18 28.32 3.03
C ASP A 182 -7.44 27.40 1.81
N VAL A 183 -8.47 26.55 1.86
CA VAL A 183 -8.87 25.70 0.72
C VAL A 183 -9.49 26.55 -0.40
N MET A 184 -10.19 27.64 -0.05
CA MET A 184 -10.68 28.63 -1.01
C MET A 184 -9.52 29.31 -1.76
N TYR A 185 -8.39 29.52 -1.10
CA TYR A 185 -7.18 30.05 -1.74
C TYR A 185 -6.62 29.06 -2.78
N LEU A 186 -6.61 27.76 -2.46
CA LEU A 186 -6.17 26.70 -3.39
C LEU A 186 -7.06 26.64 -4.64
N ILE A 187 -8.38 26.73 -4.50
CA ILE A 187 -9.30 26.81 -5.65
C ILE A 187 -9.05 28.05 -6.49
N LYS A 188 -8.98 29.23 -5.86
CA LYS A 188 -8.71 30.49 -6.57
C LYS A 188 -7.37 30.46 -7.33
N ARG A 189 -6.37 29.75 -6.81
CA ARG A 189 -5.09 29.54 -7.49
C ARG A 189 -5.24 28.69 -8.75
N CYS A 190 -6.12 27.70 -8.75
CA CYS A 190 -6.42 26.88 -9.93
C CYS A 190 -7.23 27.66 -10.97
N ASP A 191 -8.25 28.42 -10.55
CA ASP A 191 -9.09 29.24 -11.43
C ASP A 191 -8.34 30.41 -12.07
N ALA A 192 -7.34 30.98 -11.40
CA ALA A 192 -6.54 32.10 -11.92
C ALA A 192 -5.56 31.70 -13.05
N LEU A 193 -5.53 30.42 -13.44
CA LEU A 193 -4.64 29.86 -14.46
C LEU A 193 -5.38 29.36 -15.72
N LEU A 194 -6.70 29.63 -15.83
CA LEU A 194 -7.53 29.46 -17.03
C LEU A 194 -7.73 30.81 -17.75
#